data_AF-A0A933FXT2-F1
#
_entry.id   AF-A0A933FXT2-F1
#
_cell.length_a   1.000
_cell.length_b   1.000
_cell.length_c   1.000
_cell.angle_alpha   90.00
_cell.angle_beta   90.00
_cell.angle_gamma   90.00
#
_symmetry.space_group_name_H-M   'P 1'
#
loop_
_entity.id
_entity.type
_entity.pdbx_description
1 polymer ?
#
loop_
_entity_poly.entity_id
_entity_poly.type
_entity_poly.pdbx_seq_one_letter_code
_entity_poly.pdbx_strand_id
1 'polypeptide(L)'
;MQLRYSVVYLLLLFILILGCEKEEVVTPPPSPPQYKLTDFTPAQVCSTCHPQYYDEWSGSMHHYSSNDPIWRLANNALQSSTEGRLDKTCFQCHAGTAFVTGNTKPTFEFSELPDLVREGVTCDFCHVLRPPFLTTNQRIQYNLQPGLVKYGTLSDPIPTVHEHGYDATYDRSDACKPCHDLIVNNVPVEITNTEWQNSPWGAMSVECQKCHMPTYTGRAAPGAPIRNNLHRHDMPGVDVAITDFPNKPEQRAAIDSILKNAVTVTLDAPTTGRISDSLRFAVCVYNDKTGHNIPTSVFFFRQMWLEVTVWNGIDTAYGSGHLDANGDLMDKNSALRPNEDKDLVMFGGTLYKNGQESNVFELDSLVNNSIKPFECRTSTYRFKVPRAGMWNLRVRLLFRPFGPYLFRALGTDEYVTELPIFEMAVREALIEVR
;
A
#
# COMPACT_ATOMS: atom_id res chain seq x y z
N MET A 1 14.84 -81.25 -2.73
CA MET A 1 15.14 -80.08 -1.88
C MET A 1 13.86 -79.26 -1.83
N GLN A 2 12.92 -79.65 -0.96
CA GLN A 2 12.48 -78.88 0.23
C GLN A 2 12.00 -77.45 -0.14
N LEU A 3 10.82 -76.95 0.22
CA LEU A 3 9.63 -77.43 0.93
C LEU A 3 8.57 -76.33 0.69
N ARG A 4 7.30 -76.72 0.47
CA ARG A 4 6.01 -76.19 1.02
C ARG A 4 5.99 -74.73 1.54
N TYR A 5 4.97 -73.90 1.33
CA TYR A 5 3.61 -74.07 1.88
C TYR A 5 2.56 -73.18 1.20
N SER A 6 1.37 -73.74 1.14
CA SER A 6 0.09 -73.15 0.78
C SER A 6 -0.59 -72.47 1.98
N VAL A 7 -1.38 -71.42 1.69
CA VAL A 7 -2.78 -71.24 2.15
C VAL A 7 -3.09 -70.63 3.54
N VAL A 8 -4.11 -69.75 3.50
CA VAL A 8 -5.16 -69.31 4.45
C VAL A 8 -5.07 -68.14 5.47
N TYR A 9 -6.23 -67.44 5.49
CA TYR A 9 -6.99 -66.69 6.51
C TYR A 9 -6.51 -65.26 6.90
N LEU A 10 -7.21 -64.17 6.53
CA LEU A 10 -8.49 -63.58 6.99
C LEU A 10 -8.46 -62.99 8.42
N LEU A 11 -8.73 -61.67 8.49
CA LEU A 11 -9.20 -60.82 9.61
C LEU A 11 -8.25 -60.45 10.78
N LEU A 12 -7.93 -59.15 10.86
CA LEU A 12 -8.07 -58.22 12.02
C LEU A 12 -7.24 -56.94 11.72
N LEU A 13 -7.83 -55.83 11.26
CA LEU A 13 -8.41 -54.75 12.09
C LEU A 13 -7.46 -54.29 13.22
N PHE A 14 -6.59 -53.29 12.96
CA PHE A 14 -6.47 -52.02 13.68
C PHE A 14 -5.14 -51.31 13.35
N ILE A 15 -5.24 -49.99 13.11
CA ILE A 15 -4.21 -48.95 13.35
C ILE A 15 -3.06 -48.85 12.33
N LEU A 16 -3.25 -47.95 11.35
CA LEU A 16 -2.48 -46.71 11.24
C LEU A 16 -3.06 -45.90 10.07
N ILE A 17 -4.18 -45.24 10.36
CA ILE A 17 -4.55 -44.02 9.63
C ILE A 17 -3.49 -43.00 10.05
N LEU A 18 -2.33 -43.01 9.38
CA LEU A 18 -1.48 -41.83 9.32
C LEU A 18 -2.25 -40.88 8.42
N GLY A 19 -3.15 -40.13 9.05
CA GLY A 19 -3.74 -38.97 8.45
C GLY A 19 -2.60 -38.14 7.88
N CYS A 20 -2.70 -37.84 6.58
CA CYS A 20 -2.30 -36.52 6.17
C CYS A 20 -3.19 -35.58 7.00
N GLU A 21 -2.69 -35.12 8.14
CA GLU A 21 -3.07 -33.79 8.60
C GLU A 21 -2.70 -32.88 7.43
N LYS A 22 -3.68 -32.57 6.57
CA LYS A 22 -3.69 -31.26 5.93
C LYS A 22 -3.44 -30.31 7.09
N GLU A 23 -2.33 -29.58 7.08
CA GLU A 23 -2.23 -28.41 7.94
C GLU A 23 -3.53 -27.62 7.71
N GLU A 24 -4.38 -27.58 8.74
CA GLU A 24 -5.51 -26.68 8.74
C GLU A 24 -4.92 -25.28 8.67
N VAL A 25 -5.13 -24.59 7.55
CA VAL A 25 -4.94 -23.15 7.51
C VAL A 25 -5.92 -22.58 8.54
N VAL A 26 -5.41 -22.18 9.69
CA VAL A 26 -6.22 -21.70 10.81
C VAL A 26 -6.85 -20.36 10.43
N THR A 27 -8.12 -20.36 10.04
CA THR A 27 -8.98 -19.16 10.03
C THR A 27 -10.04 -19.31 11.12
N PRO A 28 -9.86 -18.68 12.30
CA PRO A 28 -10.81 -17.64 12.75
C PRO A 28 -10.17 -16.58 13.69
N PRO A 29 -10.82 -15.44 14.05
CA PRO A 29 -12.27 -15.21 14.06
C PRO A 29 -12.77 -13.82 13.55
N PRO A 30 -13.88 -13.77 12.79
CA PRO A 30 -14.78 -12.63 12.84
C PRO A 30 -15.50 -12.59 14.20
N SER A 31 -15.64 -11.39 14.78
CA SER A 31 -16.50 -11.17 15.95
C SER A 31 -17.94 -10.98 15.47
N PRO A 32 -18.98 -11.36 16.24
CA PRO A 32 -20.36 -11.09 15.84
C PRO A 32 -20.57 -9.58 15.66
N PRO A 33 -21.48 -9.16 14.75
CA PRO A 33 -21.86 -7.76 14.61
C PRO A 33 -22.21 -7.18 15.98
N GLN A 34 -21.51 -6.12 16.39
CA GLN A 34 -21.77 -5.45 17.66
C GLN A 34 -22.67 -4.23 17.49
N TYR A 35 -22.83 -3.77 16.24
CA TYR A 35 -23.51 -2.54 15.89
C TYR A 35 -24.48 -2.76 14.73
N LYS A 36 -25.40 -1.83 14.54
CA LYS A 36 -26.30 -1.74 13.40
C LYS A 36 -25.82 -0.61 12.49
N LEU A 37 -26.13 -0.68 11.19
CA LEU A 37 -25.84 0.44 10.27
C LEU A 37 -26.47 1.74 10.75
N THR A 38 -27.64 1.67 11.38
CA THR A 38 -28.37 2.83 11.92
C THR A 38 -27.67 3.50 13.09
N ASP A 39 -26.64 2.90 13.67
CA ASP A 39 -25.85 3.52 14.74
C ASP A 39 -24.87 4.55 14.17
N PHE A 40 -24.59 4.49 12.86
CA PHE A 40 -23.65 5.34 12.16
C PHE A 40 -24.36 6.38 11.27
N THR A 41 -23.71 7.52 11.10
CA THR A 41 -24.20 8.68 10.36
C THR A 41 -23.56 8.74 8.97
N PRO A 42 -24.34 8.84 7.88
CA PRO A 42 -23.78 9.02 6.54
C PRO A 42 -22.97 10.32 6.40
N ALA A 43 -21.88 10.28 5.63
CA ALA A 43 -21.01 11.44 5.40
C ALA A 43 -21.75 12.63 4.78
N GLN A 44 -22.82 12.38 4.01
CA GLN A 44 -23.69 13.42 3.45
C GLN A 44 -24.35 14.31 4.52
N VAL A 45 -24.58 13.80 5.73
CA VAL A 45 -25.08 14.62 6.84
C VAL A 45 -23.98 15.57 7.31
N CYS A 46 -22.75 15.08 7.41
CA CYS A 46 -21.57 15.87 7.80
C CYS A 46 -21.29 17.00 6.81
N SER A 47 -21.47 16.77 5.50
CA SER A 47 -21.19 17.76 4.44
C SER A 47 -21.98 19.06 4.57
N THR A 48 -23.15 19.02 5.23
CA THR A 48 -23.99 20.20 5.47
C THR A 48 -23.29 21.25 6.34
N CYS A 49 -22.50 20.80 7.33
CA CYS A 49 -21.76 21.68 8.24
C CYS A 49 -20.25 21.67 7.96
N HIS A 50 -19.71 20.60 7.37
CA HIS A 50 -18.30 20.40 7.11
C HIS A 50 -18.02 20.21 5.61
N PRO A 51 -18.41 21.16 4.73
CA PRO A 51 -18.33 20.97 3.29
C PRO A 51 -16.90 20.79 2.79
N GLN A 52 -15.95 21.50 3.40
CA GLN A 52 -14.53 21.38 3.04
C GLN A 52 -13.96 19.99 3.39
N TYR A 53 -14.20 19.50 4.61
CA TYR A 53 -13.70 18.18 5.00
C TYR A 53 -14.36 17.06 4.20
N TYR A 54 -15.65 17.22 3.88
CA TYR A 54 -16.35 16.28 3.02
C TYR A 54 -15.76 16.26 1.61
N ASP A 55 -15.48 17.41 1.00
CA ASP A 55 -14.87 17.51 -0.32
C ASP A 55 -13.48 16.85 -0.34
N GLU A 56 -12.62 17.18 0.64
CA GLU A 56 -11.30 16.57 0.82
C GLU A 56 -11.39 15.04 0.99
N TRP A 57 -12.23 14.56 1.90
CA TRP A 57 -12.44 13.12 2.14
C TRP A 57 -13.03 12.40 0.91
N SER A 58 -13.95 13.03 0.19
CA SER A 58 -14.62 12.43 -0.97
C SER A 58 -13.66 12.16 -2.13
N GLY A 59 -12.51 12.83 -2.18
CA GLY A 59 -11.42 12.53 -3.12
C GLY A 59 -10.34 11.60 -2.58
N SER A 60 -10.44 11.18 -1.32
CA SER A 60 -9.40 10.38 -0.66
C SER A 60 -9.53 8.89 -0.99
N MET A 61 -8.41 8.16 -0.85
CA MET A 61 -8.43 6.70 -0.95
C MET A 61 -9.16 6.03 0.23
N HIS A 62 -9.40 6.76 1.32
CA HIS A 62 -10.24 6.30 2.43
C HIS A 62 -11.72 6.21 2.02
N HIS A 63 -12.24 7.19 1.26
CA HIS A 63 -13.58 7.07 0.69
C HIS A 63 -13.62 6.02 -0.43
N TYR A 64 -12.59 6.01 -1.28
CA TYR A 64 -12.52 5.09 -2.42
C TYR A 64 -12.28 3.63 -2.02
N SER A 65 -11.94 3.32 -0.76
CA SER A 65 -11.44 2.01 -0.33
C SER A 65 -12.37 0.83 -0.61
N SER A 66 -13.69 1.04 -0.65
CA SER A 66 -14.67 0.02 -1.06
C SER A 66 -15.16 0.20 -2.51
N ASN A 67 -14.91 1.38 -3.10
CA ASN A 67 -15.25 1.72 -4.49
C ASN A 67 -14.11 1.44 -5.48
N ASP A 68 -12.91 1.06 -5.02
CA ASP A 68 -11.82 0.68 -5.90
C ASP A 68 -12.15 -0.63 -6.66
N PRO A 69 -12.36 -0.59 -8.00
CA PRO A 69 -12.67 -1.78 -8.77
C PRO A 69 -11.53 -2.80 -8.75
N ILE A 70 -10.27 -2.36 -8.66
CA ILE A 70 -9.12 -3.27 -8.64
C ILE A 70 -9.09 -4.03 -7.33
N TRP A 71 -9.31 -3.33 -6.21
CA TRP A 71 -9.48 -3.97 -4.92
C TRP A 71 -10.68 -4.94 -4.91
N ARG A 72 -11.85 -4.56 -5.43
CA ARG A 72 -13.03 -5.45 -5.45
C ARG A 72 -12.77 -6.73 -6.24
N LEU A 73 -12.14 -6.61 -7.40
CA LEU A 73 -11.77 -7.76 -8.23
C LEU A 73 -10.75 -8.65 -7.53
N ALA A 74 -9.73 -8.05 -6.90
CA ALA A 74 -8.75 -8.79 -6.10
C ALA A 74 -9.40 -9.51 -4.91
N ASN A 75 -10.31 -8.84 -4.18
CA ASN A 75 -11.11 -9.46 -3.12
C ASN A 75 -11.89 -10.66 -3.66
N ASN A 76 -12.65 -10.48 -4.75
CA ASN A 76 -13.49 -11.54 -5.31
C ASN A 76 -12.65 -12.73 -5.82
N ALA A 77 -11.49 -12.46 -6.42
CA ALA A 77 -10.55 -13.48 -6.87
C ALA A 77 -9.97 -14.27 -5.69
N LEU A 78 -9.50 -13.58 -4.65
CA LEU A 78 -8.95 -14.22 -3.44
C LEU A 78 -10.00 -15.02 -2.68
N GLN A 79 -11.23 -14.51 -2.60
CA GLN A 79 -12.34 -15.23 -1.96
C GLN A 79 -12.70 -16.49 -2.74
N SER A 80 -12.69 -16.41 -4.07
CA SER A 80 -12.91 -17.58 -4.92
C SER A 80 -11.78 -18.62 -4.78
N SER A 81 -10.52 -18.19 -4.76
CA SER A 81 -9.37 -19.10 -4.61
C SER A 81 -9.25 -19.72 -3.23
N THR A 82 -9.83 -19.08 -2.20
CA THR A 82 -9.82 -19.57 -0.83
C THR A 82 -11.12 -20.25 -0.41
N GLU A 83 -12.05 -20.48 -1.33
CA GLU A 83 -13.38 -21.05 -1.04
C GLU A 83 -14.15 -20.25 0.02
N GLY A 84 -13.97 -18.93 0.03
CA GLY A 84 -14.64 -17.99 0.94
C GLY A 84 -14.05 -17.94 2.35
N ARG A 85 -12.92 -18.62 2.62
CA ARG A 85 -12.30 -18.68 3.95
C ARG A 85 -11.87 -17.31 4.51
N LEU A 86 -11.64 -16.31 3.65
CA LEU A 86 -11.27 -14.96 4.11
C LEU A 86 -12.47 -14.19 4.70
N ASP A 87 -13.71 -14.62 4.45
CA ASP A 87 -14.95 -14.06 5.00
C ASP A 87 -14.99 -12.52 4.95
N LYS A 88 -14.89 -11.84 6.10
CA LYS A 88 -14.99 -10.37 6.22
C LYS A 88 -13.64 -9.68 6.35
N THR A 89 -12.54 -10.40 6.16
CA THR A 89 -11.18 -9.93 6.50
C THR A 89 -10.84 -8.63 5.78
N CYS A 90 -11.14 -8.52 4.49
CA CYS A 90 -10.84 -7.34 3.67
C CYS A 90 -11.64 -6.10 4.12
N PHE A 91 -12.88 -6.30 4.56
CA PHE A 91 -13.75 -5.23 5.04
C PHE A 91 -13.29 -4.62 6.37
N GLN A 92 -12.42 -5.30 7.13
CA GLN A 92 -11.86 -4.74 8.36
C GLN A 92 -11.25 -3.37 8.08
N CYS A 93 -10.40 -3.25 7.05
CA CYS A 93 -9.76 -1.99 6.68
C CYS A 93 -10.55 -1.20 5.63
N HIS A 94 -11.13 -1.88 4.62
CA HIS A 94 -11.68 -1.21 3.44
C HIS A 94 -13.09 -0.64 3.62
N ALA A 95 -13.87 -1.13 4.57
CA ALA A 95 -15.10 -0.47 5.02
C ALA A 95 -15.44 -0.94 6.43
N GLY A 96 -14.77 -0.36 7.42
CA GLY A 96 -14.89 -0.79 8.82
C GLY A 96 -16.33 -0.81 9.34
N THR A 97 -17.19 0.11 8.90
CA THR A 97 -18.63 0.11 9.20
C THR A 97 -19.32 -1.17 8.72
N ALA A 98 -18.96 -1.68 7.54
CA ALA A 98 -19.48 -2.95 7.02
C ALA A 98 -19.06 -4.10 7.93
N PHE A 99 -17.77 -4.15 8.28
CA PHE A 99 -17.21 -5.20 9.14
C PHE A 99 -17.91 -5.28 10.51
N VAL A 100 -18.03 -4.16 11.21
CA VAL A 100 -18.58 -4.14 12.59
C VAL A 100 -20.10 -4.29 12.65
N THR A 101 -20.81 -4.04 11.54
CA THR A 101 -22.27 -4.23 11.43
C THR A 101 -22.68 -5.51 10.73
N GLY A 102 -21.71 -6.25 10.17
CA GLY A 102 -21.96 -7.48 9.42
C GLY A 102 -22.56 -7.27 8.03
N ASN A 103 -22.57 -6.04 7.49
CA ASN A 103 -23.09 -5.72 6.16
C ASN A 103 -22.02 -5.93 5.08
N THR A 104 -21.43 -7.12 5.10
CA THR A 104 -20.36 -7.57 4.22
C THR A 104 -20.83 -8.79 3.45
N LYS A 105 -20.23 -9.03 2.29
CA LYS A 105 -20.33 -10.32 1.60
C LYS A 105 -18.92 -10.76 1.18
N PRO A 106 -18.59 -12.06 1.19
CA PRO A 106 -17.28 -12.53 0.74
C PRO A 106 -16.98 -12.06 -0.69
N THR A 107 -17.91 -12.30 -1.61
CA THR A 107 -17.92 -11.72 -2.96
C THR A 107 -19.13 -10.80 -3.13
N PHE A 108 -18.96 -9.72 -3.89
CA PHE A 108 -20.01 -8.73 -4.10
C PHE A 108 -19.79 -7.92 -5.36
N GLU A 109 -20.89 -7.37 -5.86
CA GLU A 109 -20.88 -6.19 -6.74
C GLU A 109 -21.09 -4.92 -5.91
N PHE A 110 -20.48 -3.81 -6.32
CA PHE A 110 -20.55 -2.56 -5.55
C PHE A 110 -22.00 -2.08 -5.30
N SER A 111 -22.88 -2.27 -6.28
CA SER A 111 -24.31 -1.94 -6.18
C SER A 111 -25.07 -2.77 -5.14
N GLU A 112 -24.52 -3.87 -4.66
CA GLU A 112 -25.16 -4.70 -3.63
C GLU A 112 -24.88 -4.20 -2.21
N LEU A 113 -23.85 -3.36 -2.04
CA LEU A 113 -23.51 -2.79 -0.73
C LEU A 113 -24.53 -1.71 -0.37
N PRO A 114 -24.93 -1.60 0.91
CA PRO A 114 -25.70 -0.46 1.40
C PRO A 114 -24.96 0.86 1.16
N ASP A 115 -25.68 1.97 0.95
CA ASP A 115 -25.06 3.26 0.62
C ASP A 115 -24.01 3.70 1.64
N LEU A 116 -24.26 3.51 2.93
CA LEU A 116 -23.29 3.82 3.99
C LEU A 116 -22.00 2.96 3.91
N VAL A 117 -22.09 1.72 3.42
CA VAL A 117 -20.92 0.84 3.24
C VAL A 117 -20.12 1.24 1.99
N ARG A 118 -20.80 1.77 0.97
CA ARG A 118 -20.16 2.33 -0.22
C ARG A 118 -19.34 3.58 0.06
N GLU A 119 -19.49 4.18 1.24
CA GLU A 119 -18.63 5.29 1.69
C GLU A 119 -17.21 4.85 2.07
N GLY A 120 -16.93 3.54 2.15
CA GLY A 120 -15.59 3.03 2.51
C GLY A 120 -15.26 3.33 3.98
N VAL A 121 -14.10 3.93 4.22
CA VAL A 121 -13.74 4.49 5.54
C VAL A 121 -14.41 5.86 5.68
N THR A 122 -15.66 5.85 6.16
CA THR A 122 -16.49 7.06 6.30
C THR A 122 -16.10 7.94 7.49
N CYS A 123 -16.49 9.22 7.44
CA CYS A 123 -16.28 10.22 8.48
C CYS A 123 -16.66 9.67 9.86
N ASP A 124 -17.86 9.08 9.96
CA ASP A 124 -18.39 8.69 11.25
C ASP A 124 -17.62 7.51 11.86
N PHE A 125 -17.15 6.58 11.04
CA PHE A 125 -16.35 5.45 11.51
C PHE A 125 -15.06 5.92 12.18
N CYS A 126 -14.36 6.88 11.55
CA CYS A 126 -13.17 7.49 12.13
C CYS A 126 -13.50 8.30 13.38
N HIS A 127 -14.55 9.13 13.36
CA HIS A 127 -14.90 10.05 14.45
C HIS A 127 -15.64 9.41 15.64
N VAL A 128 -15.87 8.08 15.61
CA VAL A 128 -16.38 7.31 16.75
C VAL A 128 -15.38 6.26 17.24
N LEU A 129 -14.21 6.17 16.61
CA LEU A 129 -13.12 5.29 17.02
C LEU A 129 -12.51 5.78 18.33
N ARG A 130 -12.30 4.85 19.27
CA ARG A 130 -11.73 5.10 20.59
C ARG A 130 -10.51 4.21 20.83
N PRO A 131 -9.54 4.64 21.66
CA PRO A 131 -8.52 3.72 22.17
C PRO A 131 -9.16 2.63 23.06
N PRO A 132 -8.52 1.47 23.23
CA PRO A 132 -7.22 1.09 22.68
C PRO A 132 -7.29 0.73 21.19
N PHE A 133 -6.27 1.11 20.42
CA PHE A 133 -6.16 0.81 19.00
C PHE A 133 -5.38 -0.49 18.80
N LEU A 134 -6.09 -1.60 18.64
CA LEU A 134 -5.49 -2.94 18.70
C LEU A 134 -5.61 -3.66 17.35
N THR A 135 -4.47 -4.17 16.88
CA THR A 135 -4.37 -5.12 15.77
C THR A 135 -3.58 -6.34 16.23
N THR A 136 -4.01 -7.52 15.80
CA THR A 136 -3.41 -8.82 16.13
C THR A 136 -3.31 -9.65 14.84
N ASN A 137 -2.83 -10.89 14.92
CA ASN A 137 -2.77 -11.77 13.75
C ASN A 137 -4.15 -11.87 13.07
N GLN A 138 -4.26 -11.31 11.87
CA GLN A 138 -5.43 -11.26 10.97
C GLN A 138 -6.69 -10.59 11.54
N ARG A 139 -6.61 -9.91 12.69
CA ARG A 139 -7.79 -9.34 13.36
C ARG A 139 -7.55 -7.95 13.93
N ILE A 140 -8.42 -7.03 13.52
CA ILE A 140 -8.58 -5.72 14.14
C ILE A 140 -9.63 -5.82 15.25
N GLN A 141 -9.33 -5.19 16.40
CA GLN A 141 -10.29 -5.02 17.48
C GLN A 141 -10.65 -3.55 17.60
N TYR A 142 -11.79 -3.19 16.99
CA TYR A 142 -12.32 -1.84 17.07
C TYR A 142 -13.02 -1.60 18.42
N ASN A 143 -12.68 -0.49 19.07
CA ASN A 143 -13.48 0.09 20.14
C ASN A 143 -14.21 1.31 19.58
N LEU A 144 -15.53 1.22 19.41
CA LEU A 144 -16.34 2.26 18.80
C LEU A 144 -17.40 2.78 19.79
N GLN A 145 -17.64 4.09 19.75
CA GLN A 145 -18.70 4.75 20.49
C GLN A 145 -19.61 5.53 19.52
N PRO A 146 -20.37 4.84 18.66
CA PRO A 146 -21.31 5.50 17.76
C PRO A 146 -22.41 6.21 18.55
N GLY A 147 -22.92 7.31 18.00
CA GLY A 147 -23.95 8.12 18.63
C GLY A 147 -23.76 9.62 18.40
N LEU A 148 -24.33 10.42 19.29
CA LEU A 148 -24.37 11.89 19.17
C LEU A 148 -23.00 12.55 19.36
N VAL A 149 -22.07 11.92 20.08
CA VAL A 149 -20.73 12.48 20.33
C VAL A 149 -19.80 12.10 19.19
N LYS A 150 -19.15 13.09 18.57
CA LYS A 150 -18.07 12.88 17.61
C LYS A 150 -16.75 13.33 18.21
N TYR A 151 -15.70 12.53 18.06
CA TYR A 151 -14.42 12.74 18.71
C TYR A 151 -13.39 13.41 17.80
N GLY A 152 -12.51 14.23 18.36
CA GLY A 152 -11.45 14.91 17.62
C GLY A 152 -10.57 15.78 18.50
N THR A 153 -9.64 16.52 17.88
CA THR A 153 -8.58 17.27 18.59
C THR A 153 -8.96 18.71 18.92
N LEU A 154 -10.14 19.18 18.52
CA LEU A 154 -10.61 20.53 18.82
C LEU A 154 -11.16 20.58 20.25
N SER A 155 -10.58 21.45 21.08
CA SER A 155 -10.93 21.60 22.50
C SER A 155 -12.08 22.59 22.77
N ASP A 156 -12.45 23.40 21.77
CA ASP A 156 -13.45 24.47 21.88
C ASP A 156 -14.51 24.51 20.74
N PRO A 157 -15.02 23.37 20.24
CA PRO A 157 -16.00 23.40 19.15
C PRO A 157 -17.34 23.93 19.64
N ILE A 158 -18.10 24.51 18.71
CA ILE A 158 -19.45 25.02 18.97
C ILE A 158 -20.43 23.89 18.61
N PRO A 159 -21.07 23.23 19.59
CA PRO A 159 -21.99 22.13 19.31
C PRO A 159 -23.25 22.68 18.63
N THR A 160 -23.71 21.97 17.60
CA THR A 160 -24.94 22.32 16.86
C THR A 160 -25.82 21.09 16.70
N VAL A 161 -25.45 20.19 15.79
CA VAL A 161 -26.21 18.98 15.42
C VAL A 161 -25.69 17.71 16.08
N HIS A 162 -24.45 17.74 16.57
CA HIS A 162 -23.82 16.66 17.32
C HIS A 162 -23.00 17.24 18.49
N GLU A 163 -22.77 16.42 19.51
CA GLU A 163 -21.88 16.75 20.63
C GLU A 163 -20.41 16.52 20.22
N HIS A 164 -19.49 17.13 20.95
CA HIS A 164 -18.06 16.94 20.74
C HIS A 164 -17.43 16.21 21.92
N GLY A 165 -16.56 15.26 21.62
CA GLY A 165 -15.66 14.66 22.59
C GLY A 165 -14.22 15.02 22.25
N TYR A 166 -13.59 15.90 23.03
CA TYR A 166 -12.15 16.11 22.87
C TYR A 166 -11.37 14.82 23.13
N ASP A 167 -10.51 14.44 22.20
CA ASP A 167 -9.55 13.37 22.36
C ASP A 167 -8.22 13.68 21.65
N ALA A 168 -7.16 13.80 22.46
CA ALA A 168 -5.81 14.01 21.98
C ALA A 168 -5.25 12.84 21.15
N THR A 169 -5.81 11.62 21.27
CA THR A 169 -5.36 10.46 20.49
C THR A 169 -5.63 10.59 19.00
N TYR A 170 -6.52 11.50 18.58
CA TYR A 170 -6.74 11.81 17.17
C TYR A 170 -5.55 12.56 16.54
N ASP A 171 -4.63 13.11 17.35
CA ASP A 171 -3.34 13.66 16.92
C ASP A 171 -2.18 12.69 17.20
N ARG A 172 -2.46 11.39 17.31
CA ARG A 172 -1.46 10.32 17.51
C ARG A 172 -1.56 9.29 16.39
N SER A 173 -0.42 8.80 15.92
CA SER A 173 -0.34 7.80 14.85
C SER A 173 -0.97 6.47 15.24
N ASP A 174 -1.11 6.19 16.56
CA ASP A 174 -1.75 4.99 17.09
C ASP A 174 -3.19 4.83 16.56
N ALA A 175 -3.91 5.92 16.28
CA ALA A 175 -5.26 5.88 15.71
C ALA A 175 -5.31 5.28 14.29
N CYS A 176 -4.20 5.36 13.55
CA CYS A 176 -4.05 4.82 12.20
C CYS A 176 -3.67 3.32 12.23
N LYS A 177 -3.06 2.86 13.33
CA LYS A 177 -2.51 1.51 13.48
C LYS A 177 -3.49 0.38 13.13
N PRO A 178 -4.78 0.41 13.53
CA PRO A 178 -5.68 -0.71 13.27
C PRO A 178 -5.71 -1.10 11.80
N CYS A 179 -5.78 -0.12 10.89
CA CYS A 179 -5.89 -0.37 9.46
C CYS A 179 -4.51 -0.37 8.75
N HIS A 180 -3.51 0.29 9.30
CA HIS A 180 -2.18 0.45 8.69
C HIS A 180 -1.11 -0.54 9.18
N ASP A 181 -1.51 -1.49 10.05
CA ASP A 181 -0.74 -2.66 10.41
C ASP A 181 -1.56 -3.96 10.24
N LEU A 182 -1.08 -4.85 9.37
CA LEU A 182 -1.61 -6.16 9.06
C LEU A 182 -0.55 -7.23 9.33
N ILE A 183 -0.89 -8.14 10.22
CA ILE A 183 -0.12 -9.36 10.51
C ILE A 183 -0.92 -10.54 9.98
N VAL A 184 -0.29 -11.42 9.21
CA VAL A 184 -0.91 -12.63 8.66
C VAL A 184 -0.04 -13.83 8.96
N ASN A 185 -0.61 -14.91 9.51
CA ASN A 185 0.13 -16.11 9.89
C ASN A 185 1.34 -15.80 10.80
N ASN A 186 1.18 -14.80 11.68
CA ASN A 186 2.24 -14.21 12.52
C ASN A 186 3.39 -13.55 11.77
N VAL A 187 3.27 -13.37 10.45
CA VAL A 187 4.18 -12.59 9.62
C VAL A 187 3.70 -11.14 9.59
N PRO A 188 4.51 -10.16 10.00
CA PRO A 188 4.19 -8.75 9.85
C PRO A 188 4.29 -8.35 8.37
N VAL A 189 3.16 -8.31 7.67
CA VAL A 189 3.15 -8.15 6.21
C VAL A 189 3.12 -6.68 5.81
N GLU A 190 2.13 -5.94 6.30
CA GLU A 190 2.02 -4.51 6.04
C GLU A 190 2.08 -3.82 7.38
N ILE A 191 3.23 -3.25 7.75
CA ILE A 191 3.45 -2.78 9.13
C ILE A 191 3.87 -1.31 9.18
N THR A 192 3.18 -0.47 8.43
CA THR A 192 3.54 0.94 8.23
C THR A 192 3.61 1.71 9.54
N ASN A 193 2.65 1.48 10.44
CA ASN A 193 2.64 2.15 11.74
C ASN A 193 3.79 1.64 12.62
N THR A 194 4.05 0.32 12.63
CA THR A 194 5.19 -0.25 13.38
C THR A 194 6.54 0.18 12.80
N GLU A 195 6.68 0.33 11.48
CA GLU A 195 7.87 0.92 10.85
C GLU A 195 8.10 2.35 11.34
N TRP A 196 7.04 3.17 11.35
CA TRP A 196 7.06 4.52 11.92
C TRP A 196 7.46 4.55 13.39
N GLN A 197 6.81 3.71 14.20
CA GLN A 197 7.04 3.64 15.65
C GLN A 197 8.51 3.33 15.97
N ASN A 198 9.14 2.48 15.16
CA ASN A 198 10.53 2.07 15.33
C ASN A 198 11.55 3.00 14.64
N SER A 199 11.09 4.10 14.04
CA SER A 199 11.95 5.09 13.39
C SER A 199 12.32 6.23 14.34
N PRO A 200 13.32 7.07 13.98
CA PRO A 200 13.57 8.32 14.68
C PRO A 200 12.36 9.27 14.68
N TRP A 201 11.48 9.21 13.68
CA TRP A 201 10.28 10.04 13.62
C TRP A 201 9.26 9.63 14.70
N GLY A 202 9.07 8.34 14.93
CA GLY A 202 8.26 7.82 16.04
C GLY A 202 8.84 8.24 17.39
N ALA A 203 10.16 8.13 17.58
CA ALA A 203 10.83 8.58 18.80
C ALA A 203 10.70 10.09 19.05
N MET A 204 10.63 10.90 17.99
CA MET A 204 10.42 12.35 18.06
C MET A 204 8.94 12.77 18.07
N SER A 205 7.99 11.82 18.08
CA SER A 205 6.54 12.09 17.98
C SER A 205 6.18 12.97 16.79
N VAL A 206 6.80 12.72 15.64
CA VAL A 206 6.32 13.28 14.37
C VAL A 206 5.29 12.32 13.82
N GLU A 207 4.04 12.61 14.12
CA GLU A 207 2.90 11.74 13.85
C GLU A 207 2.52 11.70 12.37
N CYS A 208 1.84 10.63 11.95
CA CYS A 208 1.31 10.43 10.60
C CYS A 208 0.54 11.66 10.10
N GLN A 209 -0.30 12.23 10.99
CA GLN A 209 -1.14 13.40 10.74
C GLN A 209 -0.33 14.62 10.30
N LYS A 210 0.93 14.77 10.72
CA LYS A 210 1.76 15.93 10.36
C LYS A 210 2.03 15.99 8.85
N CYS A 211 2.18 14.84 8.21
CA CYS A 211 2.46 14.75 6.77
C CYS A 211 1.21 14.41 5.95
N HIS A 212 0.37 13.51 6.45
CA HIS A 212 -0.80 13.02 5.72
C HIS A 212 -2.09 13.78 6.05
N MET A 213 -2.12 14.59 7.10
CA MET A 213 -3.26 15.46 7.43
C MET A 213 -2.75 16.85 7.81
N PRO A 214 -1.96 17.52 6.96
CA PRO A 214 -1.25 18.74 7.35
C PRO A 214 -2.23 19.81 7.83
N THR A 215 -1.79 20.59 8.81
CA THR A 215 -2.65 21.63 9.39
C THR A 215 -2.80 22.83 8.47
N TYR A 216 -3.94 23.52 8.57
CA TYR A 216 -4.22 24.75 7.87
C TYR A 216 -4.98 25.74 8.74
N THR A 217 -4.96 27.01 8.30
CA THR A 217 -5.78 28.07 8.91
C THR A 217 -7.10 28.22 8.18
N GLY A 218 -8.22 28.12 8.89
CA GLY A 218 -9.55 28.18 8.31
C GLY A 218 -10.66 28.04 9.35
N ARG A 219 -11.86 27.69 8.89
CA ARG A 219 -13.02 27.42 9.74
C ARG A 219 -13.43 25.96 9.57
N ALA A 220 -13.62 25.25 10.68
CA ALA A 220 -14.07 23.86 10.64
C ALA A 220 -15.49 23.71 10.08
N ALA A 221 -16.33 24.73 10.23
CA ALA A 221 -17.69 24.79 9.72
C ALA A 221 -18.09 26.25 9.41
N PRO A 222 -19.09 26.49 8.53
CA PRO A 222 -19.66 27.83 8.34
C PRO A 222 -20.06 28.45 9.69
N GLY A 223 -19.61 29.69 9.94
CA GLY A 223 -19.86 30.39 11.20
C GLY A 223 -18.93 30.02 12.37
N ALA A 224 -18.19 28.91 12.31
CA ALA A 224 -17.26 28.51 13.39
C ALA A 224 -16.00 29.40 13.44
N PRO A 225 -15.35 29.58 14.61
CA PRO A 225 -14.13 30.39 14.74
C PRO A 225 -13.03 30.01 13.75
N ILE A 226 -12.21 30.99 13.36
CA ILE A 226 -10.99 30.74 12.61
C ILE A 226 -9.97 30.08 13.55
N ARG A 227 -9.37 28.99 13.08
CA ARG A 227 -8.37 28.19 13.79
C ARG A 227 -7.17 27.94 12.87
N ASN A 228 -5.98 27.76 13.44
CA ASN A 228 -4.73 27.52 12.70
C ASN A 228 -4.22 26.07 12.80
N ASN A 229 -5.01 25.20 13.43
CA ASN A 229 -4.70 23.80 13.72
C ASN A 229 -5.76 22.84 13.15
N LEU A 230 -6.42 23.22 12.06
CA LEU A 230 -7.38 22.33 11.39
C LEU A 230 -6.63 21.35 10.50
N HIS A 231 -7.00 20.08 10.50
CA HIS A 231 -6.36 19.05 9.68
C HIS A 231 -7.06 18.88 8.33
N ARG A 232 -6.26 18.66 7.28
CA ARG A 232 -6.75 18.21 5.97
C ARG A 232 -7.25 16.76 6.04
N HIS A 233 -8.25 16.43 5.23
CA HIS A 233 -8.86 15.09 5.14
C HIS A 233 -8.70 14.44 3.75
N ASP A 234 -7.82 14.98 2.91
CA ASP A 234 -7.46 14.40 1.61
C ASP A 234 -6.55 13.17 1.78
N MET A 235 -5.75 13.14 2.85
CA MET A 235 -5.00 11.97 3.33
C MET A 235 -4.20 11.26 2.22
N PRO A 236 -3.32 11.99 1.50
CA PRO A 236 -2.66 11.44 0.34
C PRO A 236 -1.75 10.28 0.74
N GLY A 237 -2.01 9.10 0.17
CA GLY A 237 -1.11 7.96 0.14
C GLY A 237 -0.39 7.91 -1.20
N VAL A 238 -0.20 6.70 -1.73
CA VAL A 238 0.37 6.53 -3.08
C VAL A 238 -0.56 5.83 -4.05
N ASP A 239 -1.63 5.22 -3.56
CA ASP A 239 -2.63 4.57 -4.40
C ASP A 239 -3.52 5.62 -5.08
N VAL A 240 -4.02 5.31 -6.28
CA VAL A 240 -4.72 6.25 -7.15
C VAL A 240 -6.13 5.77 -7.48
N ALA A 241 -7.07 6.69 -7.62
CA ALA A 241 -8.36 6.38 -8.21
C ALA A 241 -8.18 6.02 -9.70
N ILE A 242 -8.60 4.81 -10.06
CA ILE A 242 -8.51 4.29 -11.43
C ILE A 242 -9.71 4.72 -12.27
N THR A 243 -10.93 4.72 -11.71
CA THR A 243 -12.12 5.24 -12.38
C THR A 243 -12.30 6.73 -12.15
N ASP A 244 -13.28 7.35 -12.81
CA ASP A 244 -13.72 8.70 -12.45
C ASP A 244 -14.18 8.71 -10.99
N PHE A 245 -13.72 9.71 -10.24
CA PHE A 245 -13.94 9.85 -8.81
C PHE A 245 -13.79 11.34 -8.43
N PRO A 246 -14.46 11.83 -7.37
CA PRO A 246 -14.31 13.21 -6.93
C PRO A 246 -12.84 13.58 -6.72
N ASN A 247 -12.46 14.80 -7.10
CA ASN A 247 -11.14 15.38 -6.86
C ASN A 247 -9.95 14.50 -7.32
N LYS A 248 -10.15 13.63 -8.33
CA LYS A 248 -9.10 12.75 -8.88
C LYS A 248 -7.86 13.52 -9.37
N PRO A 249 -7.96 14.67 -10.06
CA PRO A 249 -6.78 15.48 -10.42
C PRO A 249 -6.00 15.99 -9.21
N GLU A 250 -6.70 16.48 -8.19
CA GLU A 250 -6.13 16.99 -6.94
C GLU A 250 -5.44 15.86 -6.16
N GLN A 251 -6.08 14.68 -6.08
CA GLN A 251 -5.49 13.47 -5.51
C GLN A 251 -4.17 13.13 -6.21
N ARG A 252 -4.15 13.09 -7.55
CA ARG A 252 -2.93 12.81 -8.33
C ARG A 252 -1.83 13.83 -8.07
N ALA A 253 -2.19 15.11 -7.96
CA ALA A 253 -1.24 16.18 -7.65
C ALA A 253 -0.66 16.06 -6.23
N ALA A 254 -1.49 15.69 -5.24
CA ALA A 254 -1.05 15.45 -3.88
C ALA A 254 -0.09 14.25 -3.79
N ILE A 255 -0.40 13.15 -4.48
CA ILE A 255 0.45 11.96 -4.57
C ILE A 255 1.82 12.29 -5.20
N ASP A 256 1.81 12.99 -6.35
CA ASP A 256 3.03 13.46 -7.02
C ASP A 256 3.90 14.33 -6.09
N SER A 257 3.27 15.26 -5.37
CA SER A 257 3.93 16.14 -4.42
C SER A 257 4.59 15.36 -3.27
N ILE A 258 3.88 14.42 -2.62
CA ILE A 258 4.48 13.68 -1.51
C ILE A 258 5.61 12.75 -1.99
N LEU A 259 5.46 12.13 -3.17
CA LEU A 259 6.47 11.22 -3.74
C LEU A 259 7.76 11.95 -4.09
N LYS A 260 7.67 13.15 -4.67
CA LYS A 260 8.84 14.02 -4.97
C LYS A 260 9.55 14.52 -3.72
N ASN A 261 8.86 14.55 -2.58
CA ASN A 261 9.41 15.00 -1.30
C ASN A 261 9.72 13.84 -0.34
N ALA A 262 9.63 12.58 -0.78
CA ALA A 262 9.78 11.41 0.09
C ALA A 262 11.23 10.97 0.31
N VAL A 263 12.14 11.22 -0.64
CA VAL A 263 13.53 10.73 -0.57
C VAL A 263 14.50 11.72 -1.19
N THR A 264 15.76 11.62 -0.78
CA THR A 264 16.88 12.28 -1.45
C THR A 264 17.62 11.29 -2.34
N VAL A 265 17.78 11.61 -3.63
CA VAL A 265 18.61 10.83 -4.56
C VAL A 265 19.94 11.52 -4.80
N THR A 266 21.05 10.80 -4.73
CA THR A 266 22.38 11.28 -5.11
C THR A 266 23.01 10.40 -6.19
N LEU A 267 23.82 11.02 -7.05
CA LEU A 267 24.51 10.38 -8.16
C LEU A 267 26.01 10.66 -8.04
N ASP A 268 26.81 9.61 -7.89
CA ASP A 268 28.28 9.65 -7.96
C ASP A 268 28.70 9.05 -9.30
N ALA A 269 29.08 9.90 -10.25
CA ALA A 269 29.43 9.53 -11.60
C ALA A 269 30.78 10.13 -12.02
N PRO A 270 31.56 9.43 -12.86
CA PRO A 270 32.84 9.94 -13.33
C PRO A 270 32.60 11.11 -14.29
N THR A 271 33.43 12.13 -14.21
CA THR A 271 33.40 13.26 -15.16
C THR A 271 34.21 12.99 -16.42
N THR A 272 35.14 12.04 -16.37
CA THR A 272 36.00 11.64 -17.50
C THR A 272 36.21 10.13 -17.54
N GLY A 273 36.48 9.55 -18.71
CA GLY A 273 36.79 8.14 -18.90
C GLY A 273 37.61 7.85 -20.16
N ARG A 274 37.99 6.59 -20.38
CA ARG A 274 38.56 6.12 -21.65
C ARG A 274 37.69 5.07 -22.31
N ILE A 275 37.74 4.96 -23.64
CA ILE A 275 36.95 3.97 -24.39
C ILE A 275 37.21 2.53 -23.89
N SER A 276 38.45 2.22 -23.51
CA SER A 276 38.84 0.89 -23.01
C SER A 276 38.26 0.54 -21.64
N ASP A 277 37.78 1.53 -20.90
CA ASP A 277 37.44 1.38 -19.48
C ASP A 277 36.02 0.81 -19.33
N SER A 278 35.84 0.02 -18.27
CA SER A 278 34.50 -0.24 -17.71
C SER A 278 34.21 0.88 -16.71
N LEU A 279 33.48 1.90 -17.16
CA LEU A 279 33.09 3.04 -16.35
C LEU A 279 32.04 2.61 -15.33
N ARG A 280 32.04 3.26 -14.17
CA ARG A 280 31.17 2.94 -13.04
C ARG A 280 30.57 4.22 -12.50
N PHE A 281 29.28 4.19 -12.17
CA PHE A 281 28.64 5.21 -11.33
C PHE A 281 27.83 4.53 -10.21
N ALA A 282 27.50 5.27 -9.16
CA ALA A 282 26.69 4.81 -8.05
C ALA A 282 25.53 5.79 -7.80
N VAL A 283 24.38 5.23 -7.45
CA VAL A 283 23.15 5.96 -7.12
C VAL A 283 22.78 5.60 -5.69
N CYS A 284 22.63 6.58 -4.82
CA CYS A 284 22.04 6.39 -3.50
C CYS A 284 20.62 6.95 -3.50
N VAL A 285 19.68 6.11 -3.06
CA VAL A 285 18.32 6.54 -2.69
C VAL A 285 18.25 6.56 -1.17
N TYR A 286 18.16 7.76 -0.60
CA TYR A 286 18.18 7.99 0.85
C TYR A 286 16.77 8.30 1.35
N ASN A 287 16.23 7.42 2.20
CA ASN A 287 14.95 7.64 2.86
C ASN A 287 15.11 8.56 4.08
N ASP A 288 15.30 9.85 3.85
CA ASP A 288 15.54 10.84 4.91
C ASP A 288 14.33 11.72 5.22
N LYS A 289 13.24 11.58 4.46
CA LYS A 289 12.03 12.41 4.60
C LYS A 289 10.78 11.64 5.03
N THR A 290 10.84 10.31 5.15
CA THR A 290 9.69 9.52 5.65
C THR A 290 10.00 8.84 6.98
N GLY A 291 8.94 8.65 7.77
CA GLY A 291 8.98 7.96 9.05
C GLY A 291 8.92 6.44 8.95
N HIS A 292 8.52 5.89 7.81
CA HIS A 292 8.32 4.46 7.59
C HIS A 292 9.21 3.99 6.43
N ASN A 293 9.11 2.72 6.03
CA ASN A 293 9.86 2.25 4.88
C ASN A 293 9.36 2.94 3.59
N ILE A 294 10.17 2.93 2.53
CA ILE A 294 9.73 3.37 1.21
C ILE A 294 10.11 2.36 0.11
N PRO A 295 9.12 1.86 -0.67
CA PRO A 295 7.68 1.95 -0.40
C PRO A 295 7.27 1.10 0.83
N THR A 296 6.28 1.56 1.59
CA THR A 296 5.66 0.81 2.73
C THR A 296 4.35 0.11 2.31
N SER A 297 3.74 -0.64 3.23
CA SER A 297 2.48 -1.41 3.10
C SER A 297 2.58 -2.47 2.00
N VAL A 298 1.82 -2.38 0.90
CA VAL A 298 1.80 -3.34 -0.23
C VAL A 298 3.08 -3.27 -1.09
N PHE A 299 4.26 -3.27 -0.44
CA PHE A 299 5.59 -3.18 -1.04
C PHE A 299 5.87 -4.30 -2.05
N PHE A 300 5.13 -5.41 -1.96
CA PHE A 300 5.24 -6.57 -2.85
C PHE A 300 4.48 -6.40 -4.18
N PHE A 301 3.61 -5.40 -4.30
CA PHE A 301 2.97 -5.03 -5.56
C PHE A 301 3.43 -3.67 -6.10
N ARG A 302 3.88 -2.78 -5.21
CA ARG A 302 4.41 -1.46 -5.56
C ARG A 302 5.69 -1.60 -6.38
N GLN A 303 5.78 -0.79 -7.43
CA GLN A 303 6.98 -0.70 -8.24
C GLN A 303 7.63 0.66 -7.99
N MET A 304 8.70 0.66 -7.19
CA MET A 304 9.65 1.76 -7.09
C MET A 304 10.98 1.30 -7.68
N TRP A 305 11.50 1.96 -8.70
CA TRP A 305 12.69 1.48 -9.42
C TRP A 305 13.56 2.61 -9.96
N LEU A 306 14.80 2.27 -10.31
CA LEU A 306 15.70 3.18 -11.01
C LEU A 306 15.63 2.94 -12.52
N GLU A 307 15.35 3.98 -13.29
CA GLU A 307 15.55 4.03 -14.73
C GLU A 307 16.87 4.76 -15.04
N VAL A 308 17.73 4.13 -15.83
CA VAL A 308 19.08 4.60 -16.17
C VAL A 308 19.24 4.63 -17.68
N THR A 309 19.78 5.71 -18.21
CA THR A 309 20.20 5.77 -19.62
C THR A 309 21.54 6.48 -19.76
N VAL A 310 22.45 5.90 -20.55
CA VAL A 310 23.70 6.54 -20.99
C VAL A 310 23.71 6.67 -22.51
N TRP A 311 23.79 7.90 -23.03
CA TRP A 311 23.68 8.14 -24.47
C TRP A 311 24.54 9.29 -24.99
N ASN A 312 24.82 9.27 -26.29
CA ASN A 312 25.52 10.30 -27.05
C ASN A 312 24.86 10.45 -28.43
N GLY A 313 24.12 11.54 -28.64
CA GLY A 313 23.33 11.72 -29.86
C GLY A 313 22.28 10.63 -29.99
N ILE A 314 22.37 9.82 -31.06
CA ILE A 314 21.49 8.67 -31.30
C ILE A 314 21.99 7.36 -30.67
N ASP A 315 23.23 7.34 -30.18
CA ASP A 315 23.85 6.11 -29.65
C ASP A 315 23.51 5.96 -28.16
N THR A 316 22.97 4.80 -27.78
CA THR A 316 22.78 4.40 -26.38
C THR A 316 23.87 3.39 -26.00
N ALA A 317 24.68 3.73 -25.00
CA ALA A 317 25.74 2.85 -24.48
C ALA A 317 25.23 1.94 -23.35
N TYR A 318 24.21 2.37 -22.62
CA TYR A 318 23.67 1.63 -21.49
C TYR A 318 22.22 2.02 -21.20
N GLY A 319 21.42 1.06 -20.76
CA GLY A 319 20.03 1.26 -20.36
C GLY A 319 19.58 0.18 -19.37
N SER A 320 18.83 0.58 -18.34
CA SER A 320 18.18 -0.30 -17.38
C SER A 320 16.96 0.42 -16.76
N GLY A 321 15.97 -0.32 -16.27
CA GLY A 321 14.72 0.20 -15.71
C GLY A 321 13.71 0.67 -16.75
N HIS A 322 13.91 0.32 -18.03
CA HIS A 322 12.98 0.65 -19.11
C HIS A 322 11.83 -0.35 -19.18
N LEU A 323 10.71 0.11 -19.73
CA LEU A 323 9.51 -0.71 -19.90
C LEU A 323 9.50 -1.42 -21.26
N ASP A 324 8.86 -2.58 -21.32
CA ASP A 324 8.52 -3.25 -22.57
C ASP A 324 7.30 -2.59 -23.25
N ALA A 325 6.87 -3.15 -24.38
CA ALA A 325 5.74 -2.63 -25.14
C ALA A 325 4.37 -2.79 -24.42
N ASN A 326 4.30 -3.60 -23.36
CA ASN A 326 3.13 -3.73 -22.50
C ASN A 326 3.17 -2.76 -21.31
N GLY A 327 4.23 -1.94 -21.19
CA GLY A 327 4.45 -1.05 -20.07
C GLY A 327 4.97 -1.77 -18.82
N ASP A 328 5.42 -3.01 -18.90
CA ASP A 328 5.97 -3.74 -17.77
C ASP A 328 7.49 -3.55 -17.67
N LEU A 329 8.01 -3.58 -16.45
CA LEU A 329 9.45 -3.72 -16.25
C LEU A 329 9.88 -5.07 -16.80
N MET A 330 11.05 -5.15 -17.42
CA MET A 330 11.59 -6.39 -18.00
C MET A 330 12.12 -7.36 -16.93
N ASP A 331 11.35 -7.52 -15.85
CA ASP A 331 11.53 -8.46 -14.75
C ASP A 331 10.82 -9.79 -15.07
N LYS A 332 10.65 -10.64 -14.06
CA LYS A 332 9.94 -11.92 -14.19
C LYS A 332 8.47 -11.80 -14.62
N ASN A 333 7.84 -10.64 -14.43
CA ASN A 333 6.42 -10.40 -14.70
C ASN A 333 6.18 -9.86 -16.13
N SER A 334 7.23 -9.45 -16.83
CA SER A 334 7.12 -9.10 -18.25
C SER A 334 6.77 -10.33 -19.08
N ALA A 335 5.64 -10.25 -19.79
CA ALA A 335 5.23 -11.29 -20.73
C ALA A 335 6.05 -11.26 -22.04
N LEU A 336 6.58 -10.09 -22.42
CA LEU A 336 7.28 -9.90 -23.69
C LEU A 336 8.80 -10.10 -23.59
N ARG A 337 9.39 -9.70 -22.46
CA ARG A 337 10.84 -9.62 -22.22
C ARG A 337 11.20 -10.13 -20.81
N PRO A 338 10.81 -11.36 -20.44
CA PRO A 338 10.95 -11.86 -19.07
C PRO A 338 12.42 -11.91 -18.63
N ASN A 339 12.71 -11.24 -17.51
CA ASN A 339 14.03 -11.14 -16.90
C ASN A 339 15.13 -10.63 -17.84
N GLU A 340 14.80 -9.85 -18.86
CA GLU A 340 15.81 -9.38 -19.80
C GLU A 340 16.71 -8.29 -19.22
N ASP A 341 16.15 -7.43 -18.36
CA ASP A 341 16.93 -6.41 -17.65
C ASP A 341 17.60 -7.02 -16.41
N LYS A 342 18.86 -7.42 -16.58
CA LYS A 342 19.67 -8.04 -15.51
C LYS A 342 20.16 -7.05 -14.46
N ASP A 343 20.13 -5.76 -14.79
CA ASP A 343 20.63 -4.69 -13.93
C ASP A 343 19.49 -3.92 -13.25
N LEU A 344 18.23 -4.35 -13.45
CA LEU A 344 17.05 -3.74 -12.87
C LEU A 344 17.14 -3.68 -11.35
N VAL A 345 17.09 -2.46 -10.82
CA VAL A 345 16.99 -2.21 -9.39
C VAL A 345 15.57 -1.82 -9.05
N MET A 346 14.89 -2.66 -8.28
CA MET A 346 13.60 -2.35 -7.66
C MET A 346 13.70 -2.33 -6.14
N PHE A 347 12.91 -1.45 -5.52
CA PHE A 347 12.69 -1.35 -4.09
C PHE A 347 11.26 -1.80 -3.81
N GLY A 348 11.12 -3.03 -3.34
CA GLY A 348 9.83 -3.68 -3.15
C GLY A 348 10.05 -5.01 -2.44
N GLY A 349 9.30 -6.06 -2.78
CA GLY A 349 9.53 -7.35 -2.17
C GLY A 349 8.63 -8.45 -2.69
N THR A 350 8.69 -9.61 -2.03
CA THR A 350 8.00 -10.83 -2.47
C THR A 350 7.51 -11.59 -1.24
N LEU A 351 6.32 -12.17 -1.35
CA LEU A 351 5.73 -13.01 -0.32
C LEU A 351 5.91 -14.49 -0.70
N TYR A 352 6.13 -15.34 0.29
CA TYR A 352 6.41 -16.75 0.08
C TYR A 352 5.58 -17.66 0.99
N LYS A 353 5.23 -18.83 0.46
CA LYS A 353 4.69 -19.98 1.18
C LYS A 353 5.51 -21.21 0.78
N ASN A 354 6.14 -21.87 1.76
CA ASN A 354 7.00 -23.03 1.52
C ASN A 354 8.08 -22.79 0.44
N GLY A 355 8.62 -21.57 0.40
CA GLY A 355 9.66 -21.16 -0.56
C GLY A 355 9.17 -20.86 -1.99
N GLN A 356 7.86 -20.93 -2.24
CA GLN A 356 7.24 -20.51 -3.51
C GLN A 356 6.53 -19.18 -3.32
N GLU A 357 6.45 -18.35 -4.36
CA GLU A 357 5.73 -17.09 -4.28
C GLU A 357 4.26 -17.32 -3.95
N SER A 358 3.71 -16.47 -3.08
CA SER A 358 2.37 -16.63 -2.53
C SER A 358 1.62 -15.31 -2.45
N ASN A 359 0.34 -15.40 -2.10
CA ASN A 359 -0.50 -14.26 -1.79
C ASN A 359 -0.36 -13.84 -0.32
N VAL A 360 -0.92 -12.67 -0.01
CA VAL A 360 -0.89 -12.03 1.32
C VAL A 360 -1.58 -12.82 2.43
N PHE A 361 -2.38 -13.84 2.14
CA PHE A 361 -3.12 -14.61 3.15
C PHE A 361 -2.57 -16.01 3.40
N GLU A 362 -1.79 -16.56 2.47
CA GLU A 362 -1.24 -17.91 2.57
C GLU A 362 0.25 -17.93 2.89
N LEU A 363 0.91 -16.76 2.92
CA LEU A 363 2.34 -16.67 3.20
C LEU A 363 2.73 -17.21 4.58
N ASP A 364 3.98 -17.67 4.67
CA ASP A 364 4.71 -17.96 5.92
C ASP A 364 5.99 -17.14 6.08
N SER A 365 6.41 -16.46 5.01
CA SER A 365 7.65 -15.69 4.96
C SER A 365 7.58 -14.63 3.87
N LEU A 366 8.47 -13.64 3.95
CA LEU A 366 8.58 -12.57 2.97
C LEU A 366 10.01 -12.09 2.83
N VAL A 367 10.29 -11.46 1.69
CA VAL A 367 11.50 -10.67 1.45
C VAL A 367 11.06 -9.23 1.24
N ASN A 368 11.58 -8.31 2.06
CA ASN A 368 11.30 -6.89 1.96
C ASN A 368 12.59 -6.11 1.67
N ASN A 369 12.68 -5.55 0.47
CA ASN A 369 13.78 -4.72 -0.04
C ASN A 369 13.41 -3.23 -0.09
N SER A 370 12.33 -2.81 0.55
CA SER A 370 12.06 -1.39 0.79
C SER A 370 13.19 -0.74 1.60
N ILE A 371 13.29 0.58 1.50
CA ILE A 371 14.35 1.37 2.12
C ILE A 371 13.87 1.86 3.49
N LYS A 372 14.56 1.49 4.56
CA LYS A 372 14.18 1.85 5.92
C LYS A 372 14.35 3.35 6.20
N PRO A 373 13.65 3.93 7.19
CA PRO A 373 13.91 5.30 7.63
C PRO A 373 15.39 5.53 7.92
N PHE A 374 15.94 6.60 7.36
CA PHE A 374 17.34 6.99 7.42
C PHE A 374 18.32 5.93 6.89
N GLU A 375 17.87 5.05 6.00
CA GLU A 375 18.73 4.17 5.22
C GLU A 375 18.99 4.76 3.83
N CYS A 376 20.25 4.71 3.40
CA CYS A 376 20.65 4.95 2.01
C CYS A 376 20.91 3.60 1.32
N ARG A 377 20.09 3.28 0.31
CA ARG A 377 20.31 2.10 -0.54
C ARG A 377 21.13 2.51 -1.76
N THR A 378 22.36 2.02 -1.85
CA THR A 378 23.28 2.34 -2.94
C THR A 378 23.29 1.24 -4.00
N SER A 379 23.01 1.61 -5.24
CA SER A 379 23.15 0.75 -6.42
C SER A 379 24.33 1.19 -7.26
N THR A 380 25.14 0.24 -7.72
CA THR A 380 26.32 0.51 -8.55
C THR A 380 26.13 -0.10 -9.92
N TYR A 381 26.35 0.70 -10.96
CA TYR A 381 26.22 0.29 -12.35
C TYR A 381 27.58 0.34 -13.04
N ARG A 382 27.75 -0.49 -14.07
CA ARG A 382 28.96 -0.52 -14.90
C ARG A 382 28.56 -0.54 -16.36
N PHE A 383 29.27 0.25 -17.16
CA PHE A 383 29.00 0.35 -18.59
C PHE A 383 30.29 0.60 -19.36
N LYS A 384 30.23 0.36 -20.67
CA LYS A 384 31.29 0.70 -21.61
C LYS A 384 30.71 1.61 -22.67
N VAL A 385 31.55 2.48 -23.22
CA VAL A 385 31.16 3.31 -24.36
C VAL A 385 31.87 2.84 -25.64
N PRO A 386 31.20 2.89 -26.80
CA PRO A 386 31.79 2.41 -28.05
C PRO A 386 32.79 3.39 -28.67
N ARG A 387 32.78 4.67 -28.28
CA ARG A 387 33.60 5.74 -28.89
C ARG A 387 33.86 6.90 -27.94
N ALA A 388 34.92 7.66 -28.25
CA ALA A 388 35.21 8.93 -27.61
C ALA A 388 34.10 9.96 -27.87
N GLY A 389 33.96 10.90 -26.95
CA GLY A 389 32.99 11.98 -27.00
C GLY A 389 32.31 12.23 -25.66
N MET A 390 31.33 13.13 -25.67
CA MET A 390 30.55 13.51 -24.50
C MET A 390 29.33 12.60 -24.36
N TRP A 391 29.25 11.84 -23.27
CA TRP A 391 28.15 10.94 -22.95
C TRP A 391 27.30 11.52 -21.82
N ASN A 392 25.99 11.60 -22.04
CA ASN A 392 25.02 11.96 -21.01
C ASN A 392 24.67 10.71 -20.21
N LEU A 393 24.54 10.88 -18.89
CA LEU A 393 23.99 9.89 -17.99
C LEU A 393 22.76 10.52 -17.32
N ARG A 394 21.61 9.85 -17.39
CA ARG A 394 20.40 10.21 -16.65
C ARG A 394 19.98 9.04 -15.78
N VAL A 395 19.61 9.34 -14.54
CA VAL A 395 19.01 8.42 -13.59
C VAL A 395 17.71 9.02 -13.10
N ARG A 396 16.61 8.26 -13.17
CA ARG A 396 15.30 8.63 -12.64
C ARG A 396 14.90 7.61 -11.58
N LEU A 397 14.39 8.09 -10.45
CA LEU A 397 13.66 7.26 -9.49
C LEU A 397 12.19 7.37 -9.82
N LEU A 398 11.58 6.25 -10.17
CA LEU A 398 10.20 6.16 -10.63
C LEU A 398 9.37 5.34 -9.65
N PHE A 399 8.09 5.68 -9.54
CA PHE A 399 7.12 4.97 -8.72
C PHE A 399 5.81 4.75 -9.49
N ARG A 400 5.21 3.57 -9.32
CA ARG A 400 3.79 3.34 -9.58
C ARG A 400 3.17 2.37 -8.56
N PRO A 401 1.87 2.50 -8.25
CA PRO A 401 1.22 1.70 -7.22
C PRO A 401 1.20 0.20 -7.55
N PHE A 402 1.00 -0.13 -8.83
CA PHE A 402 0.84 -1.49 -9.32
C PHE A 402 1.44 -1.63 -10.73
N GLY A 403 1.94 -2.83 -11.05
CA GLY A 403 2.39 -3.17 -12.40
C GLY A 403 1.23 -3.49 -13.35
N PRO A 404 1.27 -3.09 -14.63
CA PRO A 404 0.27 -3.42 -15.64
C PRO A 404 -0.06 -4.91 -15.76
N TYR A 405 0.93 -5.80 -15.56
CA TYR A 405 0.70 -7.25 -15.55
C TYR A 405 -0.41 -7.70 -14.58
N LEU A 406 -0.61 -7.03 -13.44
CA LEU A 406 -1.66 -7.37 -12.48
C LEU A 406 -3.05 -7.08 -13.05
N PHE A 407 -3.20 -5.97 -13.75
CA PHE A 407 -4.46 -5.57 -14.38
C PHE A 407 -4.85 -6.57 -15.46
N ARG A 408 -3.87 -7.02 -16.25
CA ARG A 408 -4.11 -8.05 -17.27
C ARG A 408 -4.42 -9.41 -16.67
N ALA A 409 -3.77 -9.77 -15.56
CA ALA A 409 -4.09 -11.00 -14.83
C ALA A 409 -5.52 -10.98 -14.25
N LEU A 410 -6.05 -9.81 -13.94
CA LEU A 410 -7.44 -9.60 -13.50
C LEU A 410 -8.43 -9.39 -14.65
N GLY A 411 -7.97 -9.38 -15.91
CA GLY A 411 -8.82 -9.12 -17.08
C GLY A 411 -9.35 -7.70 -17.15
N THR A 412 -8.53 -6.72 -16.75
CA THR A 412 -8.86 -5.29 -16.65
C THR A 412 -7.85 -4.39 -17.38
N ASP A 413 -7.35 -4.89 -18.51
CA ASP A 413 -6.36 -4.25 -19.37
C ASP A 413 -6.74 -2.81 -19.74
N GLU A 414 -8.04 -2.51 -19.84
CA GLU A 414 -8.56 -1.17 -20.13
C GLU A 414 -8.09 -0.10 -19.14
N TYR A 415 -7.85 -0.48 -17.89
CA TYR A 415 -7.41 0.44 -16.83
C TYR A 415 -5.90 0.64 -16.78
N VAL A 416 -5.10 -0.09 -17.57
CA VAL A 416 -3.63 0.09 -17.59
C VAL A 416 -3.25 1.51 -17.96
N THR A 417 -4.03 2.16 -18.84
CA THR A 417 -3.79 3.55 -19.26
C THR A 417 -4.05 4.58 -18.15
N GLU A 418 -4.76 4.21 -17.09
CA GLU A 418 -5.04 5.05 -15.93
C GLU A 418 -3.93 4.99 -14.86
N LEU A 419 -2.95 4.09 -15.02
CA LEU A 419 -1.82 3.96 -14.10
C LEU A 419 -0.73 5.00 -14.40
N PRO A 420 -0.56 6.01 -13.54
CA PRO A 420 0.53 6.96 -13.71
C PRO A 420 1.87 6.31 -13.33
N ILE A 421 2.94 6.83 -13.93
CA ILE A 421 4.30 6.69 -13.42
C ILE A 421 4.71 8.04 -12.86
N PHE A 422 4.95 8.08 -11.56
CA PHE A 422 5.43 9.27 -10.87
C PHE A 422 6.95 9.31 -10.94
N GLU A 423 7.50 10.44 -11.39
CA GLU A 423 8.93 10.70 -11.29
C GLU A 423 9.23 11.35 -9.94
N MET A 424 9.83 10.59 -9.03
CA MET A 424 10.18 11.04 -7.69
C MET A 424 11.40 11.96 -7.72
N ALA A 425 12.40 11.62 -8.54
CA ALA A 425 13.63 12.39 -8.68
C ALA A 425 14.33 12.09 -10.00
N VAL A 426 15.10 13.06 -10.48
CA VAL A 426 16.02 12.90 -11.62
C VAL A 426 17.41 13.42 -11.26
N ARG A 427 18.45 12.73 -11.70
CA ARG A 427 19.85 13.14 -11.61
C ARG A 427 20.53 12.94 -12.96
N GLU A 428 21.40 13.87 -13.32
CA GLU A 428 22.10 13.84 -14.59
C GLU A 428 23.59 14.11 -14.37
N ALA A 429 24.41 13.54 -15.25
CA ALA A 429 25.84 13.78 -15.32
C ALA A 429 26.29 13.78 -16.78
N LEU A 430 27.43 14.42 -17.03
CA LEU A 430 28.08 14.44 -18.33
C LEU A 430 29.48 13.87 -18.20
N ILE A 431 29.84 12.97 -19.11
CA ILE A 431 31.08 12.18 -19.04
C ILE A 431 31.87 12.38 -20.32
N GLU A 432 33.06 12.99 -20.23
CA GLU A 432 33.99 13.11 -21.35
C GLU A 432 34.81 11.82 -21.51
N VAL A 433 34.61 11.10 -22.60
CA VAL A 433 35.37 9.86 -22.89
C VAL A 433 36.40 10.11 -23.98
N ARG A 434 37.65 9.74 -23.71
CA ARG A 434 38.79 9.87 -24.62
C ARG A 434 39.28 8.56 -25.21
#